data_AF-A0A1Q3DYH0-F1
#
_entry.id   AF-A0A1Q3DYH0-F1
#
_cell.length_a   1.000
_cell.length_b   1.000
_cell.length_c   1.000
_cell.angle_alpha   90.00
_cell.angle_beta   90.00
_cell.angle_gamma   90.00
#
_symmetry.space_group_name_H-M   'P 1'
#
loop_
_entity.id
_entity.type
_entity.pdbx_description
1 polymer ?
#
loop_
_entity_poly.entity_id
_entity_poly.type
_entity_poly.pdbx_seq_one_letter_code
_entity_poly.pdbx_strand_id
1 'polypeptide(L)'
;MPFSYVIKMGRALGASKKLTKLAWRLAIDSHRTFIPIEYPPHTVALGSIYVAAILGSFEQPEGEERQENLKLAGSLGQRGDWEQQFQAHLEDLEAIAHVMVDLLIQRAQTTANTSPATPSSPSPHPSPRNAYLSSIQSNPTNPFNTDQLIRLKIAMRESDHDPRPRESWQDPDSASAVGREVIGRNEGTVRFLFEPPGFAGRS
;
A
#
# COMPACT_ATOMS: atom_id res chain seq x y z
N MET A 1 -8.97 1.71 -9.79
CA MET A 1 -7.56 1.33 -10.01
C MET A 1 -6.67 2.56 -9.86
N PRO A 2 -5.70 2.59 -8.92
CA PRO A 2 -4.89 3.77 -8.59
C PRO A 2 -3.87 4.18 -9.67
N PHE A 3 -3.66 3.36 -10.71
CA PHE A 3 -2.55 3.50 -11.66
C PHE A 3 -2.49 4.83 -12.42
N SER A 4 -3.64 5.36 -12.84
CA SER A 4 -3.70 6.64 -13.55
C SER A 4 -3.38 7.82 -12.63
N TYR A 5 -3.72 7.72 -11.34
CA TYR A 5 -3.41 8.74 -10.34
C TYR A 5 -1.91 8.79 -10.04
N VAL A 6 -1.23 7.65 -9.92
CA VAL A 6 0.23 7.62 -9.67
C VAL A 6 0.98 8.41 -10.74
N ILE A 7 0.62 8.25 -12.02
CA ILE A 7 1.29 8.95 -13.12
C ILE A 7 0.98 10.45 -13.10
N LYS A 8 -0.29 10.81 -12.88
CA LYS A 8 -0.72 12.22 -12.86
C LYS A 8 -0.11 12.97 -11.66
N MET A 9 -0.18 12.38 -10.47
CA MET A 9 0.37 12.95 -9.24
C MET A 9 1.89 12.98 -9.27
N GLY A 10 2.55 11.92 -9.76
CA GLY A 10 4.00 11.91 -9.92
C GLY A 10 4.50 13.05 -10.82
N ARG A 11 3.79 13.33 -11.92
CA ARG A 11 4.08 14.49 -12.78
C ARG A 11 3.82 15.83 -12.09
N ALA A 12 2.70 15.95 -11.37
CA ALA A 12 2.35 17.18 -10.65
C ALA A 12 3.36 17.52 -9.54
N LEU A 13 3.92 16.49 -8.89
CA LEU A 13 4.93 16.60 -7.82
C LEU A 13 6.37 16.71 -8.36
N GLY A 14 6.58 16.66 -9.68
CA GLY A 14 7.92 16.68 -10.28
C GLY A 14 8.75 15.42 -9.98
N ALA A 15 8.11 14.30 -9.66
CA ALA A 15 8.80 13.07 -9.28
C ALA A 15 9.49 12.41 -10.49
N SER A 16 10.67 11.82 -10.26
CA SER A 16 11.43 11.13 -11.30
C SER A 16 10.65 9.94 -11.89
N LYS A 17 10.97 9.57 -13.14
CA LYS A 17 10.34 8.41 -13.81
C LYS A 17 10.63 7.10 -13.08
N LYS A 18 11.82 6.96 -12.49
CA LYS A 18 12.22 5.78 -11.69
C LYS A 18 11.36 5.68 -10.43
N LEU A 19 11.22 6.78 -9.68
CA LEU A 19 10.38 6.83 -8.49
C LEU A 19 8.92 6.57 -8.83
N THR A 20 8.39 7.20 -9.88
CA THR A 20 6.99 6.98 -10.34
C THR A 20 6.76 5.52 -10.73
N LYS A 21 7.73 4.86 -11.37
CA LYS A 21 7.66 3.43 -11.69
C LYS A 21 7.66 2.56 -10.44
N LEU A 22 8.45 2.92 -9.42
CA LEU A 22 8.47 2.22 -8.14
C LEU A 22 7.13 2.38 -7.41
N ALA A 23 6.62 3.61 -7.30
CA ALA A 23 5.32 3.92 -6.73
C ALA A 23 4.19 3.14 -7.44
N TRP A 24 4.27 3.00 -8.77
CA TRP A 24 3.29 2.20 -9.51
C TRP A 24 3.32 0.72 -9.11
N ARG A 25 4.50 0.14 -8.88
CA ARG A 25 4.62 -1.25 -8.38
C ARG A 25 4.08 -1.39 -6.95
N LEU A 26 4.37 -0.42 -6.09
CA LEU A 26 3.83 -0.38 -4.73
C LEU A 26 2.29 -0.29 -4.73
N ALA A 27 1.71 0.52 -5.62
CA ALA A 27 0.26 0.62 -5.77
C ALA A 27 -0.38 -0.68 -6.29
N ILE A 28 0.37 -1.55 -6.96
CA ILE A 28 -0.09 -2.92 -7.29
C ILE A 28 0.00 -3.80 -6.04
N ASP A 29 1.11 -3.72 -5.32
CA ASP A 29 1.34 -4.55 -4.13
C ASP A 29 0.36 -4.22 -3.00
N SER A 30 -0.19 -2.99 -2.95
CA SER A 30 -1.24 -2.62 -1.99
C SER A 30 -2.52 -3.47 -2.13
N HIS A 31 -2.76 -4.10 -3.28
CA HIS A 31 -3.89 -5.02 -3.44
C HIS A 31 -3.76 -6.33 -2.66
N ARG A 32 -2.59 -6.57 -2.03
CA ARG A 32 -2.38 -7.70 -1.13
C ARG A 32 -2.66 -7.36 0.34
N THR A 33 -3.16 -6.15 0.60
CA THR A 33 -3.54 -5.67 1.93
C THR A 33 -4.98 -5.13 1.88
N PHE A 34 -5.48 -4.62 3.01
CA PHE A 34 -6.80 -3.99 3.11
C PHE A 34 -6.83 -2.53 2.61
N ILE A 35 -5.68 -1.96 2.23
CA ILE A 35 -5.57 -0.56 1.77
C ILE A 35 -6.62 -0.18 0.71
N PRO A 36 -6.89 -0.98 -0.34
CA PRO A 36 -7.85 -0.59 -1.38
C PRO A 36 -9.31 -0.51 -0.91
N ILE A 37 -9.62 -1.07 0.26
CA ILE A 37 -10.95 -1.05 0.87
C ILE A 37 -11.03 0.10 1.89
N GLU A 38 -9.92 0.38 2.58
CA GLU A 38 -9.84 1.44 3.59
C GLU A 38 -9.69 2.84 3.01
N TYR A 39 -9.00 2.98 1.87
CA TYR A 39 -8.62 4.27 1.30
C TYR A 39 -9.10 4.42 -0.14
N PRO A 40 -9.47 5.65 -0.55
CA PRO A 40 -9.85 5.90 -1.92
C PRO A 40 -8.62 5.80 -2.86
N PRO A 41 -8.82 5.47 -4.16
CA PRO A 41 -7.72 5.15 -5.06
C PRO A 41 -6.66 6.25 -5.25
N HIS A 42 -7.06 7.53 -5.14
CA HIS A 42 -6.14 8.65 -5.27
C HIS A 42 -5.23 8.77 -4.04
N THR A 43 -5.74 8.54 -2.82
CA THR A 43 -4.94 8.48 -1.59
C THR A 43 -3.98 7.30 -1.61
N VAL A 44 -4.40 6.13 -2.09
CA VAL A 44 -3.51 4.97 -2.28
C VAL A 44 -2.37 5.28 -3.25
N ALA A 45 -2.67 5.97 -4.36
CA ALA A 45 -1.65 6.40 -5.31
C ALA A 45 -0.65 7.39 -4.69
N LEU A 46 -1.13 8.38 -3.95
CA LEU A 46 -0.28 9.36 -3.28
C LEU A 46 0.57 8.73 -2.18
N GLY A 47 -0.01 7.86 -1.34
CA GLY A 47 0.71 7.07 -0.36
C GLY A 47 1.78 6.17 -1.00
N SER A 48 1.50 5.59 -2.17
CA SER A 48 2.51 4.80 -2.89
C SER A 48 3.69 5.65 -3.41
N ILE A 49 3.44 6.91 -3.77
CA ILE A 49 4.51 7.88 -4.13
C ILE A 49 5.33 8.24 -2.90
N TYR A 50 4.66 8.50 -1.77
CA TYR A 50 5.32 8.79 -0.51
C TYR A 50 6.22 7.64 -0.05
N VAL A 51 5.70 6.41 -0.07
CA VAL A 51 6.49 5.19 0.24
C VAL A 51 7.69 5.03 -0.70
N ALA A 52 7.51 5.32 -1.98
CA ALA A 52 8.61 5.27 -2.94
C ALA A 52 9.68 6.32 -2.65
N ALA A 53 9.28 7.51 -2.21
CA ALA A 53 10.19 8.58 -1.85
C ALA A 53 11.01 8.23 -0.60
N ILE A 54 10.39 7.74 0.48
CA ILE A 54 11.10 7.36 1.71
C ILE A 54 12.05 6.17 1.49
N LEU A 55 11.64 5.16 0.71
CA LEU A 55 12.51 4.03 0.35
C LEU A 55 13.69 4.46 -0.53
N GLY A 56 13.46 5.47 -1.37
CA GLY A 56 14.47 6.06 -2.26
C GLY A 56 15.39 7.09 -1.58
N SER A 57 15.08 7.54 -0.36
CA SER A 57 15.90 8.49 0.40
C SER A 57 16.66 7.83 1.56
N PHE A 58 16.09 6.80 2.17
CA PHE A 58 16.61 6.16 3.37
C PHE A 58 17.81 5.25 3.07
N GLU A 59 18.96 5.55 3.67
CA GLU A 59 20.22 4.76 3.56
C GLU A 59 20.66 4.44 2.12
N GLN A 60 20.28 5.27 1.14
CA GLN A 60 20.77 5.19 -0.24
C GLN A 60 22.09 5.95 -0.40
N PRO A 61 22.94 5.59 -1.38
CA PRO A 61 24.16 6.34 -1.66
C PRO A 61 23.84 7.81 -1.97
N GLU A 62 24.73 8.72 -1.54
CA GLU A 62 24.66 10.15 -1.84
C GLU A 62 24.57 10.37 -3.35
N GLY A 63 23.54 11.08 -3.80
CA GLY A 63 23.29 11.35 -5.21
C GLY A 63 22.09 12.27 -5.43
N GLU A 64 21.99 12.83 -6.64
CA GLU A 64 20.89 13.75 -7.00
C GLU A 64 19.51 13.10 -6.82
N GLU A 65 19.37 11.84 -7.24
CA GLU A 65 18.11 11.08 -7.10
C GLU A 65 17.70 10.94 -5.61
N ARG A 66 18.67 10.73 -4.71
CA ARG A 66 18.39 10.63 -3.27
C ARG A 66 17.91 11.96 -2.72
N GLN A 67 18.52 13.07 -3.13
CA GLN A 67 18.15 14.40 -2.66
C GLN A 67 16.76 14.82 -3.16
N GLU A 68 16.42 14.47 -4.41
CA GLU A 68 15.06 14.66 -4.95
C GLU A 68 14.03 13.85 -4.16
N ASN A 69 14.31 12.58 -3.89
CA ASN A 69 13.44 11.70 -3.12
C ASN A 69 13.27 12.21 -1.67
N LEU A 70 14.34 12.70 -1.05
CA LEU A 70 14.32 13.25 0.31
C LEU A 70 13.51 14.54 0.37
N LYS A 71 13.64 15.44 -0.61
CA LYS A 71 12.79 16.63 -0.72
C LYS A 71 11.32 16.26 -0.87
N LEU A 72 11.01 15.28 -1.71
CA LEU A 72 9.64 14.83 -1.93
C LEU A 72 9.06 14.17 -0.66
N ALA A 73 9.82 13.30 -0.02
CA ALA A 73 9.45 12.67 1.26
C ALA A 73 9.21 13.73 2.35
N GLY A 74 10.09 14.73 2.47
CA GLY A 74 9.92 15.83 3.41
C GLY A 74 8.68 16.69 3.11
N SER A 75 8.38 16.93 1.83
CA SER A 75 7.20 17.70 1.43
C SER A 75 5.87 16.99 1.69
N LEU A 76 5.84 15.66 1.50
CA LEU A 76 4.64 14.84 1.71
C LEU A 76 4.52 14.33 3.16
N GLY A 77 5.61 14.32 3.92
CA GLY A 77 5.65 13.94 5.33
C GLY A 77 5.30 15.08 6.30
N GLN A 78 4.95 16.25 5.78
CA GLN A 78 4.44 17.39 6.55
C GLN A 78 3.12 17.84 5.97
N ARG A 79 2.25 18.39 6.83
CA ARG A 79 1.00 19.02 6.38
C ARG A 79 1.32 20.21 5.48
N GLY A 80 0.62 20.31 4.35
CA GLY A 80 0.85 21.39 3.39
C GLY A 80 -0.24 21.48 2.33
N ASP A 81 -0.04 22.38 1.36
CA ASP A 81 -1.03 22.70 0.32
C ASP A 81 -1.43 21.50 -0.55
N TRP A 82 -0.54 20.50 -0.61
CA TRP A 82 -0.78 19.26 -1.34
C TRP A 82 -1.99 18.48 -0.79
N GLU A 83 -2.33 18.60 0.50
CA GLU A 83 -3.48 17.91 1.11
C GLU A 83 -4.79 18.37 0.45
N GLN A 84 -4.94 19.69 0.28
CA GLN A 84 -6.08 20.30 -0.40
C GLN A 84 -6.07 19.99 -1.90
N GLN A 85 -4.89 20.04 -2.53
CA GLN A 85 -4.75 19.79 -3.97
C GLN A 85 -5.15 18.35 -4.35
N PHE A 86 -4.75 17.36 -3.54
CA PHE A 86 -4.99 15.96 -3.84
C PHE A 86 -6.14 15.34 -3.05
N GLN A 87 -6.81 16.10 -2.18
CA GLN A 87 -7.93 15.62 -1.35
C GLN A 87 -7.53 14.37 -0.54
N ALA A 88 -6.35 14.44 0.06
CA ALA A 88 -5.74 13.37 0.85
C ALA A 88 -5.11 13.97 2.11
N HIS A 89 -4.95 13.15 3.14
CA HIS A 89 -4.45 13.60 4.44
C HIS A 89 -3.14 12.92 4.79
N LEU A 90 -2.25 13.63 5.47
CA LEU A 90 -0.96 13.11 5.93
C LEU A 90 -1.08 11.80 6.71
N GLU A 91 -2.06 11.72 7.62
CA GLU A 91 -2.24 10.56 8.49
C GLU A 91 -2.58 9.30 7.68
N ASP A 92 -3.31 9.46 6.57
CA ASP A 92 -3.64 8.36 5.68
C ASP A 92 -2.41 7.89 4.88
N LEU A 93 -1.52 8.81 4.49
CA LEU A 93 -0.26 8.49 3.81
C LEU A 93 0.69 7.72 4.74
N GLU A 94 0.81 8.14 5.99
CA GLU A 94 1.60 7.46 7.02
C GLU A 94 1.06 6.05 7.30
N ALA A 95 -0.25 5.91 7.49
CA ALA A 95 -0.88 4.62 7.71
C ALA A 95 -0.67 3.65 6.53
N ILE A 96 -0.82 4.14 5.29
CA ILE A 96 -0.50 3.38 4.08
C ILE A 96 0.98 2.99 4.09
N ALA A 97 1.88 3.92 4.43
CA ALA A 97 3.30 3.67 4.42
C ALA A 97 3.71 2.58 5.42
N HIS A 98 3.15 2.60 6.62
CA HIS A 98 3.37 1.58 7.62
C HIS A 98 2.97 0.18 7.13
N VAL A 99 1.78 0.05 6.56
CA VAL A 99 1.26 -1.22 6.03
C VAL A 99 2.11 -1.70 4.84
N MET A 100 2.53 -0.79 3.95
CA MET A 100 3.35 -1.14 2.80
C MET A 100 4.76 -1.57 3.21
N VAL A 101 5.38 -0.91 4.19
CA VAL A 101 6.69 -1.32 4.73
C VAL A 101 6.58 -2.68 5.43
N ASP A 102 5.53 -2.93 6.20
CA ASP A 102 5.32 -4.23 6.85
C ASP A 102 5.15 -5.36 5.81
N LEU A 103 4.42 -5.10 4.72
CA LEU A 103 4.30 -6.03 3.60
C LEU A 103 5.66 -6.34 2.96
N LEU A 104 6.53 -5.34 2.80
CA LEU A 104 7.87 -5.52 2.25
C LEU A 104 8.78 -6.32 3.20
N ILE A 105 8.71 -6.06 4.51
CA ILE A 105 9.44 -6.81 5.54
C ILE A 105 9.02 -8.28 5.52
N GLN A 106 7.72 -8.56 5.50
CA GLN A 106 7.18 -9.92 5.43
C GLN A 106 7.74 -10.65 4.20
N ARG A 107 7.73 -10.02 3.02
CA ARG A 107 8.29 -10.64 1.81
C ARG A 107 9.80 -10.84 1.88
N ALA A 108 10.53 -9.90 2.46
CA ALA A 108 11.98 -10.02 2.61
C ALA A 108 12.37 -11.15 3.56
N GLN A 109 11.53 -11.48 4.55
CA GLN A 109 11.73 -12.59 5.47
C GLN A 109 11.35 -13.95 4.86
N THR A 110 10.38 -14.00 3.93
CA THR A 110 9.91 -15.25 3.30
C THR A 110 10.91 -15.95 2.38
N THR A 111 12.11 -15.40 2.17
CA THR A 111 13.19 -16.08 1.42
C THR A 111 13.92 -17.15 2.26
N ALA A 112 13.56 -17.33 3.53
CA ALA A 112 13.92 -18.54 4.27
C ALA A 112 13.20 -19.74 3.63
N ASN A 113 13.93 -20.50 2.82
CA ASN A 113 13.58 -21.82 2.29
C ASN A 113 12.85 -22.66 3.36
N THR A 114 11.52 -22.59 3.39
CA THR A 114 10.66 -23.52 4.10
C THR A 114 9.78 -24.20 3.07
N SER A 115 10.43 -24.88 2.13
CA SER A 115 9.76 -25.95 1.42
C SER A 115 9.35 -26.99 2.47
N PRO A 116 8.06 -27.35 2.64
CA PRO A 116 7.79 -28.75 2.85
C PRO A 116 8.15 -29.39 1.51
N ALA A 117 9.40 -29.83 1.36
CA ALA A 117 9.66 -30.85 0.37
C ALA A 117 8.79 -32.02 0.82
N THR A 118 7.61 -32.18 0.21
CA THR A 118 6.91 -33.45 0.23
C THR A 118 7.94 -34.46 -0.25
N PRO A 119 8.37 -35.42 0.58
CA PRO A 119 9.32 -36.43 0.14
C PRO A 119 8.69 -37.10 -1.07
N SER A 120 9.28 -36.87 -2.24
CA SER A 120 8.86 -37.56 -3.45
C SER A 120 9.11 -39.03 -3.19
N SER A 121 8.04 -39.83 -3.22
CA SER A 121 8.12 -41.29 -3.13
C SER A 121 9.25 -41.79 -4.06
N PRO A 122 10.12 -42.70 -3.60
CA PRO A 122 11.25 -43.17 -4.40
C PRO A 122 10.70 -43.97 -5.60
N SER A 123 10.42 -43.28 -6.69
CA SER A 123 10.10 -43.92 -7.96
C SER A 123 11.42 -44.31 -8.63
N PRO A 124 11.64 -45.60 -8.97
CA PRO A 124 12.94 -46.09 -9.45
C PRO A 124 13.40 -45.51 -10.81
N HIS A 125 12.58 -44.73 -11.52
CA HIS A 125 12.87 -44.26 -12.87
C HIS A 125 12.58 -42.75 -13.05
N PRO A 126 13.55 -41.85 -12.77
CA PRO A 126 13.39 -40.45 -13.11
C PRO A 126 13.44 -40.28 -14.64
N SER A 127 12.33 -39.80 -15.22
CA SER A 127 12.32 -39.34 -16.61
C SER A 127 13.23 -38.11 -16.77
N PRO A 128 14.14 -38.07 -17.76
CA PRO A 128 15.12 -37.00 -17.94
C PRO A 128 14.51 -35.63 -18.33
N ARG A 129 13.19 -35.55 -18.50
CA ARG A 129 12.49 -34.34 -18.96
C ARG A 129 12.19 -33.32 -17.86
N ASN A 130 12.21 -33.73 -16.58
CA ASN A 130 11.83 -32.84 -15.45
C ASN A 130 13.02 -32.17 -14.73
N ALA A 131 14.26 -32.52 -15.05
CA ALA A 131 15.44 -31.94 -14.39
C ALA A 131 15.71 -30.47 -14.77
N TYR A 132 15.08 -29.97 -15.85
CA TYR A 132 15.30 -28.61 -16.35
C TYR A 132 14.32 -27.55 -15.79
N LEU A 133 13.22 -27.95 -15.14
CA LEU A 133 12.24 -26.98 -14.61
C LEU A 133 12.57 -26.48 -13.20
N SER A 134 13.39 -27.19 -12.43
CA SER A 134 13.76 -26.82 -11.06
C SER A 134 14.97 -25.88 -10.96
N SER A 135 15.66 -25.58 -12.06
CA SER A 135 16.87 -24.74 -12.08
C SER A 135 16.66 -23.31 -12.58
N ILE A 136 15.44 -22.91 -12.95
CA ILE A 136 15.14 -21.57 -13.54
C ILE A 136 14.37 -20.66 -12.56
N GLN A 137 14.26 -20.99 -11.27
CA GLN A 137 13.84 -20.00 -10.28
C GLN A 137 15.04 -19.12 -9.91
N SER A 138 15.29 -18.09 -10.72
CA SER A 138 16.06 -16.94 -10.27
C SER A 138 15.37 -16.38 -9.03
N ASN A 139 15.98 -16.54 -7.86
CA ASN A 139 15.54 -15.85 -6.65
C ASN A 139 15.38 -14.37 -7.00
N PRO A 140 14.19 -13.77 -6.81
CA PRO A 140 14.06 -12.34 -7.01
C PRO A 140 15.00 -11.67 -6.01
N THR A 141 16.04 -11.01 -6.52
CA THR A 141 16.88 -10.12 -5.72
C THR A 141 15.97 -9.03 -5.19
N ASN A 142 15.56 -9.17 -3.93
CA ASN A 142 14.77 -8.14 -3.28
C ASN A 142 15.68 -6.90 -3.20
N PRO A 143 15.32 -5.78 -3.83
CA PRO A 143 16.21 -4.61 -3.90
C PRO A 143 16.42 -3.95 -2.54
N PHE A 144 15.64 -4.35 -1.52
CA PHE A 144 15.68 -3.79 -0.18
C PHE A 144 16.17 -4.83 0.83
N ASN A 145 17.09 -4.39 1.70
CA ASN A 145 17.57 -5.18 2.81
C ASN A 145 16.51 -5.19 3.93
N THR A 146 16.22 -6.36 4.51
CA THR A 146 15.26 -6.50 5.61
C THR A 146 15.62 -5.61 6.80
N ASP A 147 16.90 -5.53 7.17
CA ASP A 147 17.35 -4.71 8.31
C ASP A 147 17.14 -3.22 8.03
N GLN A 148 17.36 -2.79 6.79
CA GLN A 148 17.09 -1.41 6.36
C GLN A 148 15.60 -1.08 6.46
N LEU A 149 14.71 -2.01 6.07
CA LEU A 149 13.26 -1.82 6.19
C LEU A 149 12.79 -1.76 7.65
N ILE A 150 13.38 -2.59 8.52
CA ILE A 150 13.09 -2.56 9.97
C ILE A 150 13.54 -1.21 10.58
N ARG A 151 14.75 -0.74 10.25
CA ARG A 151 15.23 0.57 10.71
C ARG A 151 14.37 1.72 10.18
N LEU A 152 13.96 1.66 8.91
CA LEU A 152 13.02 2.62 8.33
C LEU A 152 11.69 2.61 9.10
N LYS A 153 11.15 1.44 9.42
CA LYS A 153 9.91 1.30 10.20
C LYS A 153 10.04 1.91 11.59
N ILE A 154 11.18 1.76 12.25
CA ILE A 154 11.46 2.39 13.54
C ILE A 154 11.51 3.91 13.38
N ALA A 155 12.26 4.41 12.41
CA ALA A 155 12.38 5.85 12.15
C ALA A 155 11.02 6.50 11.84
N MET A 156 10.15 5.83 11.07
CA MET A 156 8.80 6.33 10.79
C MET A 156 7.97 6.50 12.06
N ARG A 157 8.06 5.55 13.02
CA ARG A 157 7.30 5.62 14.29
C ARG A 157 7.71 6.80 15.18
N GLU A 158 8.92 7.33 15.01
CA GLU A 158 9.40 8.48 15.79
C GLU A 158 8.82 9.80 15.30
N SER A 159 8.42 9.87 14.03
CA SER A 159 7.89 11.06 13.38
C SER A 159 6.39 11.00 13.06
N ASP A 160 5.70 9.93 13.48
CA ASP A 160 4.28 9.72 13.18
C ASP A 160 3.39 10.80 13.82
N HIS A 161 2.34 11.16 13.09
CA HIS A 161 1.29 12.03 13.60
C HIS A 161 0.18 11.21 14.26
N ASP A 162 -0.58 11.86 15.16
CA ASP A 162 -1.73 11.23 15.78
C ASP A 162 -2.73 10.76 14.71
N PRO A 163 -3.21 9.50 14.78
CA PRO A 163 -4.10 8.96 13.77
C PRO A 163 -5.38 9.76 13.70
N ARG A 164 -5.84 10.03 12.48
CA ARG A 164 -7.10 10.74 12.26
C ARG A 164 -8.25 10.00 12.95
N PRO A 165 -9.11 10.68 13.72
CA PRO A 165 -10.31 10.08 14.26
C PRO A 165 -11.22 9.64 13.10
N ARG A 166 -11.38 8.33 12.94
CA ARG A 166 -12.33 7.74 12.00
C ARG A 166 -13.62 7.46 12.76
N GLU A 167 -14.74 7.90 12.19
CA GLU A 167 -16.05 7.59 12.73
C GLU A 167 -16.22 6.07 12.80
N SER A 168 -16.47 5.56 14.00
CA SER A 168 -16.45 4.12 14.22
C SER A 168 -17.74 3.51 13.66
N TRP A 169 -17.60 2.46 12.85
CA TRP A 169 -18.73 1.65 12.38
C TRP A 169 -19.47 0.92 13.51
N GLN A 170 -18.91 0.90 14.72
CA GLN A 170 -19.48 0.27 15.91
C GLN A 170 -20.33 1.25 16.73
N ASP A 171 -20.31 2.54 16.38
CA ASP A 171 -21.14 3.53 17.05
C ASP A 171 -22.61 3.34 16.61
N PRO A 172 -23.53 2.99 17.52
CA PRO A 172 -24.94 2.78 17.17
C PRO A 172 -25.61 4.04 16.59
N ASP A 173 -25.04 5.21 16.85
CA ASP A 173 -25.54 6.50 16.36
C ASP A 173 -24.93 6.91 15.01
N SER A 174 -23.99 6.13 14.44
CA SER A 174 -23.39 6.45 13.14
C SER A 174 -24.37 6.14 12.00
N ALA A 175 -24.41 7.02 10.98
CA ALA A 175 -25.22 6.84 9.77
C ALA A 175 -24.93 5.51 9.03
N SER A 176 -23.78 4.90 9.31
CA SER A 176 -23.33 3.61 8.75
C SER A 176 -23.99 2.39 9.42
N ALA A 177 -24.62 2.53 10.59
CA ALA A 177 -25.26 1.44 11.34
C ALA A 177 -26.58 0.96 10.70
N VAL A 178 -27.22 1.80 9.88
CA VAL A 178 -28.57 1.57 9.29
C VAL A 178 -28.65 0.33 8.39
N GLY A 179 -27.51 -0.22 7.92
CA GLY A 179 -27.47 -1.42 7.06
C GLY A 179 -27.14 -2.74 7.76
N ARG A 180 -26.77 -2.72 9.05
CA ARG A 180 -26.13 -3.88 9.71
C ARG A 180 -27.07 -5.05 9.95
N GLU A 181 -28.35 -4.79 10.20
CA GLU A 181 -29.37 -5.81 10.44
C GLU A 181 -29.97 -6.41 9.16
N VAL A 182 -29.76 -5.75 8.02
CA VAL A 182 -30.43 -6.07 6.74
C VAL A 182 -29.52 -6.89 5.80
N ILE A 183 -28.20 -6.83 5.98
CA ILE A 183 -27.24 -7.60 5.18
C ILE A 183 -27.40 -9.11 5.49
N GLY A 184 -27.89 -9.86 4.49
CA GLY A 184 -27.97 -11.34 4.54
C GLY A 184 -29.35 -11.92 4.86
N ARG A 185 -30.37 -11.09 5.12
CA ARG A 185 -31.75 -11.58 5.24
C ARG A 185 -32.45 -11.50 3.87
N ASN A 186 -32.94 -12.64 3.40
CA ASN A 186 -33.66 -12.79 2.12
C ASN A 186 -35.13 -12.31 2.25
N GLU A 187 -35.36 -11.18 2.92
CA GLU A 187 -36.70 -10.66 3.17
C GLU A 187 -36.95 -9.41 2.29
N GLY A 188 -37.42 -9.64 1.06
CA GLY A 188 -37.92 -8.60 0.17
C GLY A 188 -36.90 -7.87 -0.72
N THR A 189 -37.35 -6.82 -1.39
CA THR A 189 -36.52 -5.98 -2.27
C THR A 189 -35.65 -5.04 -1.42
N VAL A 190 -34.35 -5.33 -1.34
CA VAL A 190 -33.36 -4.43 -0.74
C VAL A 190 -33.01 -3.33 -1.73
N ARG A 191 -33.12 -2.05 -1.31
CA ARG A 191 -32.71 -0.88 -2.09
C ARG A 191 -31.51 -0.24 -1.41
N PHE A 192 -30.45 0.00 -2.17
CA PHE A 192 -29.28 0.73 -1.70
C PHE A 192 -29.40 2.19 -2.15
N LEU A 193 -29.51 3.11 -1.19
CA LEU A 193 -29.51 4.55 -1.43
C LEU A 193 -28.26 5.15 -0.80
N PHE A 194 -27.53 5.95 -1.56
CA PHE A 194 -26.35 6.66 -1.10
C PHE A 194 -26.68 8.15 -1.01
N GLU A 195 -27.46 8.53 0.01
CA GLU A 195 -27.78 9.92 0.29
C GLU A 195 -27.30 10.29 1.69
N PRO A 196 -26.72 11.49 1.88
CA PRO A 196 -26.41 11.99 3.21
C PRO A 196 -27.68 12.11 4.05
N PRO A 197 -27.64 11.82 5.35
CA PRO A 197 -28.78 12.02 6.24
C PRO A 197 -29.23 13.50 6.18
N GLY A 198 -30.51 13.73 5.86
CA GLY A 198 -31.09 15.07 5.72
C GLY A 198 -31.15 15.62 4.28
N PHE A 199 -30.82 14.83 3.26
CA PHE A 199 -31.00 15.23 1.87
C PHE A 199 -32.50 15.30 1.50
N ALA A 200 -33.10 16.48 1.65
CA ALA A 200 -34.39 16.80 1.05
C ALA A 200 -34.13 17.15 -0.42
N GLY A 201 -34.39 16.20 -1.32
CA GLY A 201 -34.23 16.41 -2.77
C GLY A 201 -34.86 17.74 -3.18
N ARG A 202 -34.15 18.54 -3.99
CA ARG A 202 -34.71 19.74 -4.60
C ARG A 202 -35.85 19.30 -5.52
N SER A 203 -37.08 19.52 -5.06
CA SER A 203 -38.32 19.42 -5.82
C SER A 203 -38.45 20.57 -6.81
#